data_AF-A0A0J8TGY8-F1
#
_entry.id   AF-A0A0J8TGY8-F1
#
_cell.length_a   1.000
_cell.length_b   1.000
_cell.length_c   1.000
_cell.angle_alpha   90.00
_cell.angle_beta   90.00
_cell.angle_gamma   90.00
#
_symmetry.space_group_name_H-M   'P 1'
#
loop_
_entity.id
_entity.type
_entity.pdbx_description
1 polymer ?
#
loop_
_entity_poly.entity_id
_entity_poly.type
_entity_poly.pdbx_seq_one_letter_code
_entity_poly.pdbx_strand_id
1 'polypeptide(L)'
;MKIVELLRGLQDRLRVVVGADMWFPESSRLHLSVLEISHRHPMTHLKAIYSQMGTDLLREMLNYPAVFATGSGQKRARLGKPMLVFDKVGVAIGFVPTGEDQYTYHHLRTDLYGMALRSGVKMDTCYTACTAHMTLGRFVSTTTFDSDSDEGTQKHIQN
;
A
#
# COMPACT_ATOMS: atom_id res chain seq x y z
N MET A 1 9.04 -14.95 2.52
CA MET A 1 7.91 -15.11 3.46
C MET A 1 7.94 -14.18 4.69
N LYS A 2 9.05 -13.51 5.04
CA LYS A 2 9.17 -12.72 6.28
C LYS A 2 8.28 -11.46 6.41
N ILE A 3 7.92 -10.81 5.30
CA ILE A 3 7.19 -9.53 5.36
C ILE A 3 5.70 -9.70 5.67
N VAL A 4 5.03 -10.69 5.07
CA VAL A 4 3.60 -10.94 5.29
C VAL A 4 3.34 -11.35 6.74
N GLU A 5 4.23 -12.15 7.32
CA GLU A 5 4.19 -12.54 8.74
C GLU A 5 4.33 -11.32 9.66
N LEU A 6 5.27 -10.42 9.36
CA LEU A 6 5.42 -9.16 10.10
C LEU A 6 4.14 -8.32 10.03
N LEU A 7 3.57 -8.14 8.84
CA LEU A 7 2.35 -7.35 8.68
C LEU A 7 1.17 -7.98 9.43
N ARG A 8 1.02 -9.30 9.37
CA ARG A 8 -0.02 -10.01 10.14
C ARG A 8 0.15 -9.79 11.64
N GLY A 9 1.37 -9.95 12.16
CA GLY A 9 1.65 -9.69 13.58
C GLY A 9 1.35 -8.24 13.99
N LEU A 10 1.57 -7.27 13.10
CA LEU A 10 1.19 -5.88 13.33
C LEU A 10 -0.34 -5.70 13.31
N GLN A 11 -1.06 -6.35 12.39
CA GLN A 11 -2.53 -6.34 12.39
C GLN A 11 -3.10 -6.94 13.69
N ASP A 12 -2.50 -8.02 14.19
CA ASP A 12 -2.91 -8.64 15.45
C ASP A 12 -2.73 -7.70 16.65
N ARG A 13 -1.58 -7.01 16.71
CA ARG A 13 -1.34 -5.99 17.75
C ARG A 13 -2.28 -4.80 17.63
N LEU A 14 -2.55 -4.34 16.40
CA LEU A 14 -3.49 -3.24 16.17
C LEU A 14 -4.91 -3.62 16.58
N ARG A 15 -5.35 -4.85 16.30
CA ARG A 15 -6.69 -5.33 16.68
C ARG A 15 -6.95 -5.27 18.18
N VAL A 16 -5.91 -5.51 18.99
CA VAL A 16 -6.00 -5.36 20.46
C VAL A 16 -6.23 -3.91 20.88
N VAL A 17 -5.71 -2.94 20.11
CA VAL A 17 -5.81 -1.50 20.42
C VAL A 17 -7.10 -0.88 19.90
N VAL A 18 -7.49 -1.20 18.67
CA VAL A 18 -8.58 -0.51 17.95
C VAL A 18 -9.90 -1.29 17.92
N GLY A 19 -9.88 -2.55 18.37
CA GLY A 19 -11.08 -3.40 18.41
C GLY A 19 -11.81 -3.48 17.07
N ALA A 20 -13.11 -3.21 17.09
CA ALA A 20 -14.00 -3.27 15.94
C ALA A 20 -13.97 -2.02 15.04
N ASP A 21 -13.25 -0.97 15.43
CA ASP A 21 -13.22 0.30 14.69
C ASP A 21 -12.33 0.27 13.45
N MET A 22 -11.61 -0.82 13.22
CA MET A 22 -10.75 -0.97 12.06
C MET A 22 -11.06 -2.24 11.28
N TRP A 23 -11.23 -2.08 9.98
CA TRP A 23 -11.21 -3.18 9.03
C TRP A 23 -9.77 -3.55 8.66
N PHE A 24 -9.46 -4.85 8.72
CA PHE A 24 -8.15 -5.39 8.38
C PHE A 24 -8.24 -6.23 7.09
N PRO A 25 -7.42 -5.97 6.05
CA PRO A 25 -7.32 -6.84 4.88
C PRO A 25 -6.75 -8.21 5.25
N GLU A 26 -7.24 -9.26 4.60
CA GLU A 26 -6.66 -10.60 4.63
C GLU A 26 -5.21 -10.59 4.13
N SER A 27 -4.38 -11.52 4.62
CA SER A 27 -2.97 -11.60 4.24
C SER A 27 -2.74 -11.78 2.73
N SER A 28 -3.67 -12.46 2.03
CA SER A 28 -3.66 -12.64 0.57
C SER A 28 -3.92 -11.35 -0.20
N ARG A 29 -4.51 -10.35 0.46
CA ARG A 29 -4.87 -9.04 -0.12
C ARG A 29 -3.86 -7.95 0.23
N LEU A 30 -2.85 -8.25 1.05
CA LEU A 30 -1.77 -7.31 1.36
C LEU A 30 -0.94 -7.09 0.10
N HIS A 31 -0.92 -5.83 -0.36
CA HIS A 31 -0.20 -5.44 -1.57
C HIS A 31 0.46 -4.08 -1.39
N LEU A 32 1.42 -3.80 -2.28
CA LEU A 32 2.06 -2.51 -2.46
C LEU A 32 1.58 -1.94 -3.80
N SER A 33 0.97 -0.76 -3.78
CA SER A 33 0.52 -0.12 -5.02
C SER A 33 1.68 0.56 -5.74
N VAL A 34 2.10 0.01 -6.87
CA VAL A 34 3.19 0.56 -7.68
C VAL A 34 2.69 1.53 -8.75
N LEU A 35 1.55 1.25 -9.36
CA LEU A 35 0.97 2.09 -10.40
C LEU A 35 -0.56 2.06 -10.30
N GLU A 36 -1.20 3.23 -10.39
CA GLU A 36 -2.64 3.34 -10.65
C GLU A 36 -2.81 3.76 -12.11
N ILE A 37 -3.60 3.01 -12.85
CA ILE A 37 -3.86 3.26 -14.28
C ILE A 37 -5.09 4.13 -14.44
N SER A 38 -6.13 3.81 -13.67
CA SER A 38 -7.37 4.57 -13.71
C SER A 38 -8.08 4.65 -12.38
N HIS A 39 -8.60 5.83 -12.06
CA HIS A 39 -9.19 6.15 -10.76
C HIS A 39 -10.71 6.37 -10.83
N ARG A 40 -11.47 5.63 -10.02
CA ARG A 40 -12.92 5.84 -9.78
C ARG A 40 -13.77 6.00 -11.04
N HIS A 41 -13.74 5.01 -11.92
CA HIS A 41 -14.62 4.95 -13.10
C HIS A 41 -15.63 3.81 -13.03
N PRO A 42 -16.73 3.89 -13.81
CA PRO A 42 -17.64 2.77 -14.01
C PRO A 42 -16.93 1.52 -14.55
N MET A 43 -17.46 0.34 -14.21
CA MET A 43 -16.88 -0.94 -14.64
C MET A 43 -16.74 -1.08 -16.17
N THR A 44 -17.61 -0.43 -16.95
CA THR A 44 -17.52 -0.42 -18.42
C THR A 44 -16.23 0.24 -18.90
N HIS A 45 -15.84 1.36 -18.29
CA HIS A 45 -14.60 2.05 -18.59
C HIS A 45 -13.38 1.22 -18.17
N LEU A 46 -13.39 0.65 -16.96
CA LEU A 46 -12.29 -0.20 -16.47
C LEU A 46 -12.08 -1.44 -17.35
N LYS A 47 -13.17 -2.05 -17.85
CA LYS A 47 -13.11 -3.16 -18.80
C LYS A 47 -12.56 -2.73 -20.16
N ALA A 48 -12.89 -1.52 -20.62
CA ALA A 48 -12.33 -0.97 -21.87
C ALA A 48 -10.82 -0.77 -21.74
N ILE A 49 -10.35 -0.20 -20.63
CA ILE A 49 -8.91 -0.08 -20.33
C ILE A 49 -8.23 -1.45 -20.30
N TYR A 50 -8.80 -2.41 -19.57
CA TYR A 50 -8.27 -3.77 -19.50
C TYR A 50 -8.14 -4.41 -20.89
N SER A 51 -9.18 -4.24 -21.73
CA SER A 51 -9.20 -4.77 -23.10
C SER A 51 -8.18 -4.08 -24.00
N GLN A 52 -8.01 -2.76 -23.85
CA GLN A 52 -7.04 -1.97 -24.60
C GLN A 52 -5.60 -2.35 -24.25
N MET A 53 -5.30 -2.55 -22.95
CA MET A 53 -3.98 -2.97 -22.51
C MET A 53 -3.65 -4.40 -22.95
N GLY A 54 -4.65 -5.28 -22.92
CA GLY A 54 -4.49 -6.68 -23.25
C GLY A 54 -3.81 -7.47 -22.13
N THR A 55 -4.08 -8.77 -22.09
CA THR A 55 -3.58 -9.68 -21.04
C THR A 55 -2.07 -9.83 -21.05
N ASP A 56 -1.44 -9.74 -22.22
CA ASP A 56 -0.02 -10.03 -22.37
C ASP A 56 0.84 -8.91 -21.82
N LEU A 57 0.50 -7.65 -22.11
CA LEU A 57 1.16 -6.49 -21.51
C LEU A 57 0.92 -6.45 -19.99
N LEU A 58 -0.31 -6.71 -19.53
CA LEU A 58 -0.59 -6.76 -18.10
C LEU A 58 0.23 -7.84 -17.38
N ARG A 59 0.38 -9.02 -17.99
CA ARG A 59 1.22 -10.09 -17.46
C ARG A 59 2.70 -9.71 -17.45
N GLU A 60 3.19 -9.06 -18.51
CA GLU A 60 4.55 -8.52 -18.60
C GLU A 60 4.80 -7.52 -17.46
N MET A 61 3.89 -6.56 -17.26
CA MET A 61 3.95 -5.56 -16.20
C MET A 61 3.94 -6.18 -14.80
N LEU A 62 3.07 -7.16 -14.54
CA LEU A 62 2.99 -7.85 -13.25
C LEU A 62 4.27 -8.63 -12.94
N ASN A 63 4.92 -9.20 -13.96
CA ASN A 63 6.16 -9.95 -13.81
C ASN A 63 7.41 -9.07 -13.78
N TYR A 64 7.32 -7.81 -14.22
CA TYR A 64 8.44 -6.88 -14.36
C TYR A 64 9.29 -6.75 -13.08
N PRO A 65 8.71 -6.61 -11.86
CA PRO A 65 9.52 -6.54 -10.63
C PRO A 65 10.30 -7.82 -10.32
N ALA A 66 9.82 -8.99 -10.78
CA ALA A 66 10.40 -10.30 -10.47
C ALA A 66 11.48 -10.72 -11.50
N VAL A 67 11.20 -10.54 -12.80
CA VAL A 67 12.10 -10.97 -13.90
C VAL A 67 13.44 -10.25 -13.85
N PHE A 68 13.42 -8.97 -13.50
CA PHE A 68 14.63 -8.15 -13.43
C PHE A 68 15.38 -8.24 -12.09
N ALA A 69 14.83 -8.98 -11.12
CA ALA A 69 15.54 -9.32 -9.88
C ALA A 69 16.53 -10.49 -10.06
N THR A 70 16.43 -11.26 -11.15
CA THR A 70 17.22 -12.47 -11.42
C THR A 70 18.19 -12.36 -12.59
N GLY A 71 18.15 -11.26 -13.36
CA GLY A 71 19.08 -10.98 -14.46
C GLY A 71 20.39 -10.34 -13.99
N SER A 72 21.46 -10.43 -14.79
CA SER A 72 22.80 -9.89 -14.50
C SER A 72 22.88 -8.36 -14.44
N GLY A 73 21.80 -7.65 -14.79
CA GLY A 73 21.64 -6.22 -14.54
C GLY A 73 20.75 -6.00 -13.32
N GLN A 74 21.31 -5.46 -12.23
CA GLN A 74 20.70 -5.24 -10.91
C GLN A 74 19.51 -4.24 -10.94
N LYS A 75 18.46 -4.51 -11.71
CA LYS A 75 17.22 -3.72 -11.74
C LYS A 75 16.26 -4.17 -10.63
N ARG A 76 16.76 -4.19 -9.39
CA ARG A 76 15.98 -4.61 -8.22
C ARG A 76 15.69 -3.41 -7.33
N ALA A 77 14.44 -2.96 -7.33
CA ALA A 77 13.97 -1.90 -6.44
C ALA A 77 13.88 -2.43 -4.99
N ARG A 78 14.94 -2.25 -4.19
CA ARG A 78 14.93 -2.62 -2.76
C ARG A 78 14.31 -1.50 -1.92
N LEU A 79 13.45 -1.92 -0.99
CA LEU A 79 12.80 -1.06 -0.01
C LEU A 79 13.28 -1.43 1.39
N GLY A 80 13.45 -0.43 2.24
CA GLY A 80 13.91 -0.58 3.62
C GLY A 80 13.30 0.47 4.54
N LYS A 81 13.83 0.52 5.78
CA LYS A 81 13.41 1.44 6.84
C LYS A 81 11.87 1.49 7.00
N PRO A 82 11.24 0.37 7.42
CA PRO A 82 9.80 0.33 7.62
C PRO A 82 9.38 1.34 8.69
N MET A 83 8.37 2.16 8.40
CA MET A 83 7.81 3.15 9.32
C MET A 83 6.30 2.98 9.41
N LEU A 84 5.76 3.07 10.63
CA LEU A 84 4.32 3.14 10.83
C LEU A 84 3.81 4.51 10.36
N VAL A 85 2.83 4.50 9.46
CA VAL A 85 2.18 5.70 8.93
C VAL A 85 0.69 5.57 9.21
N PHE A 86 0.07 6.58 9.79
CA PHE A 86 -1.35 6.58 10.07
C PHE A 86 -1.93 7.98 10.00
N ASP A 87 -3.21 8.05 9.67
CA ASP A 87 -4.02 9.26 9.62
C ASP A 87 -5.47 8.94 10.02
N LYS A 88 -6.40 9.86 9.77
CA LYS A 88 -7.83 9.66 10.06
C LYS A 88 -8.48 8.53 9.26
N VAL A 89 -7.85 8.06 8.18
CA VAL A 89 -8.39 7.05 7.26
C VAL A 89 -7.89 5.65 7.62
N GLY A 90 -6.68 5.51 8.16
CA GLY A 90 -6.19 4.19 8.57
C GLY A 90 -4.72 4.14 8.92
N VAL A 91 -4.19 2.92 8.90
CA VAL A 91 -2.81 2.59 9.30
C VAL A 91 -2.13 1.81 8.18
N ALA A 92 -0.87 2.12 7.93
CA ALA A 92 -0.02 1.48 6.93
C ALA A 92 1.42 1.38 7.41
N ILE A 93 2.21 0.54 6.75
CA ILE A 93 3.67 0.58 6.83
C ILE A 93 4.21 1.22 5.57
N GLY A 94 4.89 2.35 5.73
CA GLY A 94 5.64 3.02 4.69
C GLY A 94 7.08 2.50 4.62
N PHE A 95 7.66 2.55 3.43
CA PHE A 95 9.03 2.18 3.14
C PHE A 95 9.68 3.24 2.27
N VAL A 96 11.01 3.32 2.34
CA VAL A 96 11.81 4.14 1.43
C VAL A 96 12.78 3.26 0.66
N PRO A 97 13.26 3.70 -0.52
CA PRO A 97 14.39 3.06 -1.18
C PRO A 97 15.59 2.94 -0.22
N THR A 98 16.34 1.85 -0.30
CA THR A 98 17.54 1.65 0.54
C THR A 98 18.64 2.68 0.25
N GLY A 99 18.64 3.27 -0.95
CA GLY A 99 19.59 4.30 -1.39
C GLY A 99 20.93 3.76 -1.91
N GLU A 100 21.15 2.46 -1.80
CA GLU A 100 22.38 1.77 -2.25
C GLU A 100 22.31 1.32 -3.71
N ASP A 101 21.10 1.32 -4.30
CA ASP A 101 20.85 0.82 -5.64
C ASP A 101 20.75 1.93 -6.66
N GLN A 102 21.40 1.72 -7.82
CA GLN A 102 21.18 2.55 -9.01
C GLN A 102 19.73 2.48 -9.49
N TYR A 103 19.08 1.33 -9.30
CA TYR A 103 17.68 1.12 -9.66
C TYR A 103 16.78 1.15 -8.42
N THR A 104 15.93 2.16 -8.36
CA THR A 104 15.09 2.45 -7.18
C THR A 104 13.61 2.18 -7.45
N TYR A 105 12.80 2.20 -6.40
CA TYR A 105 11.33 2.12 -6.51
C TYR A 105 10.74 3.14 -7.49
N HIS A 106 11.33 4.34 -7.60
CA HIS A 106 10.87 5.35 -8.56
C HIS A 106 11.16 4.96 -10.01
N HIS A 107 12.31 4.32 -10.28
CA HIS A 107 12.59 3.79 -11.61
C HIS A 107 11.60 2.69 -11.99
N LEU A 108 11.26 1.79 -11.06
CA LEU A 108 10.24 0.77 -11.28
C LEU A 108 8.89 1.39 -11.67
N ARG A 109 8.47 2.44 -10.96
CA ARG A 109 7.23 3.15 -11.27
C ARG A 109 7.27 3.79 -12.66
N THR A 110 8.38 4.45 -13.00
CA THR A 110 8.58 5.07 -14.32
C THR A 110 8.54 4.03 -15.44
N ASP A 111 9.21 2.90 -15.26
CA ASP A 111 9.21 1.81 -16.23
C ASP A 111 7.79 1.27 -16.44
N LEU A 112 7.07 0.92 -15.37
CA LEU A 112 5.69 0.43 -15.47
C LEU A 112 4.74 1.47 -16.08
N TYR A 113 4.93 2.75 -15.77
CA TYR A 113 4.17 3.84 -16.38
C TYR A 113 4.43 3.90 -17.90
N GLY A 114 5.70 3.85 -18.31
CA GLY A 114 6.08 3.80 -19.72
C GLY A 114 5.54 2.55 -20.44
N MET A 115 5.54 1.40 -19.77
CA MET A 115 4.93 0.16 -20.29
C MET A 115 3.43 0.33 -20.52
N ALA A 116 2.70 0.92 -19.57
CA ALA A 116 1.27 1.18 -19.71
C ALA A 116 0.98 2.07 -20.92
N LEU A 117 1.76 3.14 -21.12
CA LEU A 117 1.60 4.05 -22.25
C LEU A 117 1.77 3.38 -23.63
N ARG A 118 2.51 2.27 -23.74
CA ARG A 118 2.62 1.52 -25.01
C ARG A 118 1.28 0.98 -25.51
N SER A 119 0.31 0.78 -24.63
CA SER A 119 -1.06 0.38 -25.01
C SER A 119 -1.91 1.54 -25.52
N GLY A 120 -1.42 2.79 -25.45
CA GLY A 120 -2.18 3.99 -25.74
C GLY A 120 -3.25 4.32 -24.69
N VAL A 121 -3.25 3.65 -23.53
CA VAL A 121 -4.19 3.95 -22.45
C VAL A 121 -3.95 5.36 -21.93
N LYS A 122 -5.03 6.10 -21.68
CA LYS A 122 -4.96 7.37 -20.97
C LYS A 122 -4.91 7.09 -19.47
N MET A 123 -3.82 7.52 -18.83
CA MET A 123 -3.64 7.38 -17.39
C MET A 123 -4.43 8.47 -16.66
N ASP A 124 -5.27 8.10 -15.70
CA ASP A 124 -5.89 9.02 -14.73
C ASP A 124 -5.69 8.57 -13.29
N THR A 125 -4.50 8.86 -12.76
CA THR A 125 -4.09 8.55 -11.39
C THR A 125 -4.48 9.67 -10.42
N CYS A 126 -4.99 9.31 -9.23
CA CYS A 126 -5.12 10.24 -8.12
C CYS A 126 -3.90 10.21 -7.17
N TYR A 127 -2.99 9.25 -7.34
CA TYR A 127 -1.80 9.13 -6.51
C TYR A 127 -0.69 10.07 -6.98
N THR A 128 -0.57 11.20 -6.29
CA THR A 128 0.51 12.18 -6.48
C THR A 128 1.73 11.87 -5.61
N ALA A 129 1.53 11.29 -4.42
CA ALA A 129 2.61 10.87 -3.53
C ALA A 129 3.13 9.46 -3.90
N CYS A 130 4.41 9.37 -4.26
CA CYS A 130 5.07 8.10 -4.63
C CYS A 130 5.56 7.31 -3.41
N THR A 131 4.77 7.24 -2.33
CA THR A 131 5.16 6.51 -1.11
C THR A 131 4.92 5.02 -1.29
N ALA A 132 5.98 4.21 -1.14
CA ALA A 132 5.85 2.77 -1.07
C ALA A 132 5.22 2.39 0.28
N HIS A 133 3.95 2.00 0.30
CA HIS A 133 3.27 1.62 1.52
C HIS A 133 2.36 0.41 1.36
N MET A 134 2.20 -0.34 2.44
CA MET A 134 1.25 -1.44 2.55
C MET A 134 0.24 -1.11 3.63
N THR A 135 -1.06 -1.08 3.27
CA THR A 135 -2.14 -0.80 4.23
C THR A 135 -2.29 -1.97 5.21
N LEU A 136 -2.24 -1.67 6.51
CA LEU A 136 -2.51 -2.62 7.59
C LEU A 136 -3.98 -2.68 7.94
N GLY A 137 -4.69 -1.55 7.86
CA GLY A 137 -6.12 -1.47 8.13
C GLY A 137 -6.70 -0.09 7.85
N ARG A 138 -8.03 -0.01 7.78
CA ARG A 138 -8.80 1.21 7.54
C ARG A 138 -9.79 1.41 8.67
N PHE A 139 -9.86 2.62 9.21
CA PHE A 139 -10.88 2.94 10.20
C PHE A 139 -12.26 2.90 9.55
N VAL A 140 -13.23 2.31 10.24
CA VAL A 140 -14.63 2.20 9.84
C VAL A 140 -15.58 2.82 10.87
N SER A 141 -15.07 3.15 12.05
CA SER A 141 -15.79 3.72 13.19
C SER A 141 -14.79 4.40 14.14
N THR A 142 -15.28 5.14 15.12
CA THR A 142 -14.51 5.82 16.19
C THR A 142 -14.97 5.46 17.60
N THR A 143 -15.94 4.56 17.74
CA THR A 143 -16.64 4.28 19.01
C THR A 143 -15.73 3.87 20.18
N THR A 144 -14.63 3.17 19.92
CA THR A 144 -13.64 2.76 20.93
C THR A 144 -12.83 3.96 21.44
N PHE A 145 -12.76 5.05 20.68
CA PHE A 145 -12.04 6.27 21.05
C PHE A 145 -12.97 7.37 21.60
N ASP A 146 -14.27 7.27 21.33
CA ASP A 146 -15.30 8.25 21.73
C ASP A 146 -15.84 8.02 23.16
N SER A 147 -15.22 7.14 23.96
CA SER A 147 -15.57 7.04 25.37
C SER A 147 -15.05 8.29 26.10
N ASP A 148 -15.93 9.28 26.27
CA ASP A 148 -15.73 10.43 27.17
C ASP A 148 -15.24 9.93 28.53
N SER A 149 -13.93 10.02 28.76
CA SER A 149 -13.34 9.78 30.07
C SER A 149 -13.37 11.09 30.84
N ASP A 150 -14.58 11.59 31.12
CA ASP A 150 -14.80 12.70 32.06
C ASP A 150 -15.10 12.20 33.49
N GLU A 151 -14.98 10.90 33.76
CA GLU A 151 -15.01 10.36 35.12
C GLU A 151 -13.70 9.63 35.46
N GLY A 152 -12.72 10.36 36.03
CA GLY A 152 -11.50 9.71 36.53
C GLY A 152 -10.38 10.56 37.12
N THR A 153 -10.41 11.90 37.07
CA THR A 153 -9.28 12.74 37.56
C THR A 153 -9.47 13.34 38.96
N GLN A 154 -10.43 12.86 39.77
CA GLN A 154 -10.51 13.26 41.19
C GLN A 154 -10.69 12.06 42.09
N LYS A 155 -9.58 11.53 42.63
CA LYS A 155 -9.43 10.92 43.97
C LYS A 155 -8.05 10.29 44.14
N HIS A 156 -6.99 11.10 44.11
CA HIS A 156 -5.74 10.74 44.79
C HIS A 156 -4.91 11.96 45.22
N ILE A 157 -5.54 12.92 45.91
CA ILE A 157 -4.83 13.85 46.80
C ILE A 157 -5.72 14.09 48.03
N GLN A 158 -5.75 13.12 48.95
CA GLN A 158 -5.91 13.34 50.39
C GLN A 158 -5.84 11.99 51.09
N ASN A 159 -4.64 11.65 51.56
CA ASN A 159 -4.35 11.30 52.97
C ASN A 159 -2.85 11.02 53.12
#